data_AF-A0A329T3I0-F1
#
_entry.id   AF-A0A329T3I0-F1
#
_cell.length_a   1.000
_cell.length_b   1.000
_cell.length_c   1.000
_cell.angle_alpha   90.00
_cell.angle_beta   90.00
_cell.angle_gamma   90.00
#
_symmetry.space_group_name_H-M   'P 1'
#
loop_
_entity.id
_entity.type
_entity.pdbx_description
1 polymer ?
#
loop_
_entity_poly.entity_id
_entity_poly.type
_entity_poly.pdbx_seq_one_letter_code
_entity_poly.pdbx_strand_id
1 'polypeptide(L)'
;MAAETDTLALQQVSVLPSQIWEQVRQRFDLNEMARGLPRDQVIRQVYRVRRVHFGGSVHGHVEVPPPLSQSRDGSNFFQFNFTYAGKNRAERVIGWGQPALMRLLSYADVSLFVDGTFFCVPSSFY
;
A
#
# COMPACT_ATOMS: atom_id res chain seq x y z
N MET A 1 17.12 5.89 15.04
CA MET A 1 15.95 5.05 15.36
C MET A 1 14.63 5.60 14.82
N ALA A 2 14.15 6.79 15.22
CA ALA A 2 12.85 7.33 14.78
C ALA A 2 12.68 7.43 13.24
N ALA A 3 13.64 8.07 12.55
CA ALA A 3 13.59 8.21 11.09
C ALA A 3 13.63 6.85 10.36
N GLU A 4 14.39 5.89 10.90
CA GLU A 4 14.48 4.56 10.32
C GLU A 4 13.19 3.75 10.51
N THR A 5 12.58 3.85 11.70
CA THR A 5 11.23 3.32 11.95
C THR A 5 10.23 3.87 10.94
N ASP A 6 10.26 5.17 10.67
CA ASP A 6 9.35 5.80 9.72
C ASP A 6 9.58 5.28 8.29
N THR A 7 10.85 5.13 7.91
CA THR A 7 11.23 4.59 6.59
C THR A 7 10.74 3.16 6.42
N LEU A 8 10.97 2.29 7.40
CA LEU A 8 10.51 0.90 7.39
C LEU A 8 8.98 0.80 7.46
N ALA A 9 8.32 1.68 8.21
CA ALA A 9 6.87 1.72 8.33
C ALA A 9 6.17 1.99 6.99
N LEU A 10 6.80 2.80 6.13
CA LEU A 10 6.31 3.16 4.80
C LEU A 10 6.69 2.12 3.74
N GLN A 11 7.91 1.56 3.79
CA GLN A 11 8.37 0.56 2.81
C GLN A 11 7.74 -0.82 3.01
N GLN A 12 7.54 -1.24 4.26
CA GLN A 12 7.09 -2.58 4.62
C GLN A 12 5.65 -2.55 5.17
N VAL A 13 4.69 -2.08 4.38
CA VAL A 13 3.29 -1.89 4.83
C VAL A 13 2.63 -3.19 5.31
N SER A 14 2.94 -4.32 4.68
CA SER A 14 2.39 -5.65 5.00
C SER A 14 2.97 -6.27 6.27
N VAL A 15 4.09 -5.76 6.78
CA VAL A 15 4.79 -6.30 7.94
C VAL A 15 4.14 -5.79 9.23
N LEU A 16 4.07 -6.66 10.25
CA LEU A 16 3.50 -6.32 11.56
C LEU A 16 4.39 -5.28 12.27
N PRO A 17 3.81 -4.28 12.97
CA PRO A 17 4.60 -3.28 13.71
C PRO A 17 5.57 -3.89 14.74
N SER A 18 5.24 -5.04 15.31
CA SER A 18 6.12 -5.79 16.21
C SER A 18 7.37 -6.35 15.53
N GLN A 19 7.25 -6.75 14.26
CA GLN A 19 8.38 -7.22 13.45
C GLN A 19 9.26 -6.07 12.99
N ILE A 20 8.66 -4.91 12.68
CA ILE A 20 9.42 -3.67 12.41
C ILE A 20 10.24 -3.27 13.63
N TRP A 21 9.66 -3.36 14.84
CA TRP A 21 10.41 -3.15 16.08
C TRP A 21 11.62 -4.08 16.19
N GLU A 22 11.46 -5.38 15.91
CA GLU A 22 12.58 -6.32 16.03
C GLU A 22 13.68 -6.02 15.00
N GLN A 23 13.32 -5.64 13.78
CA GLN A 23 14.29 -5.22 12.75
C GLN A 23 15.06 -3.95 13.18
N VAL A 24 14.35 -2.95 13.71
CA VAL A 24 14.98 -1.74 14.23
C VAL A 24 15.90 -2.09 15.40
N ARG A 25 15.42 -2.90 16.35
CA ARG A 25 16.20 -3.34 17.52
C ARG A 25 17.48 -4.06 17.13
N GLN A 26 17.46 -4.91 16.11
CA GLN A 26 18.65 -5.64 15.64
C GLN A 26 19.69 -4.73 14.99
N ARG A 27 19.30 -3.57 14.45
CA ARG A 27 20.22 -2.62 13.79
C ARG A 27 20.88 -1.64 14.74
N PHE A 28 20.27 -1.33 15.87
CA PHE A 28 20.84 -0.41 16.86
C PHE A 28 21.53 -1.20 17.97
N ASP A 29 22.83 -0.94 18.18
CA ASP A 29 23.61 -1.61 19.22
C ASP A 29 23.15 -1.18 20.64
N LEU A 30 23.49 -1.96 21.67
CA LEU A 30 23.03 -1.72 23.05
C LEU A 30 23.37 -0.29 23.56
N ASN A 31 24.48 0.27 23.10
CA ASN A 31 24.92 1.64 23.44
C ASN A 31 24.08 2.72 22.75
N GLU A 32 23.55 2.45 21.54
CA GLU A 32 22.65 3.36 20.83
C GLU A 32 21.21 3.22 21.34
N MET A 33 20.83 2.05 21.86
CA MET A 33 19.54 1.80 22.50
C MET A 33 19.34 2.56 23.82
N ALA A 34 20.40 2.99 24.50
CA ALA A 34 20.29 3.87 25.67
C ALA A 34 19.64 5.23 25.33
N ARG A 35 19.66 5.63 24.05
CA ARG A 35 18.94 6.79 23.49
C ARG A 35 17.80 6.38 22.54
N GLY A 36 17.45 5.10 22.54
CA GLY A 36 16.46 4.50 21.65
C GLY A 36 15.02 4.72 22.09
N LEU A 37 14.08 4.46 21.19
CA LEU A 37 12.64 4.47 21.46
C LEU A 37 12.25 3.12 22.08
N PRO A 38 11.41 3.08 23.15
CA PRO A 38 10.84 1.85 23.66
C PRO A 38 9.88 1.22 22.63
N ARG A 39 9.70 -0.10 22.71
CA ARG A 39 8.86 -0.90 21.81
C ARG A 39 7.49 -0.27 21.55
N ASP A 40 6.78 0.13 22.60
CA ASP A 40 5.44 0.69 22.48
C ASP A 40 5.43 2.04 21.75
N GLN A 41 6.49 2.83 21.89
CA GLN A 41 6.62 4.10 21.18
C GLN A 41 6.90 3.85 19.69
N VAL A 42 7.73 2.86 19.35
CA VAL A 42 7.96 2.44 17.96
C VAL A 42 6.66 1.93 17.34
N ILE A 43 5.92 1.06 18.01
CA ILE A 43 4.65 0.53 17.49
C ILE A 43 3.64 1.67 17.26
N ARG A 44 3.46 2.58 18.23
CA ARG A 44 2.58 3.75 18.06
C ARG A 44 3.05 4.65 16.91
N GLN A 45 4.36 4.81 16.75
CA GLN A 45 4.94 5.61 15.67
C GLN A 45 4.67 4.97 14.31
N VAL A 46 4.83 3.65 14.16
CA VAL A 46 4.48 2.91 12.93
C VAL A 46 3.01 3.13 12.58
N TYR A 47 2.09 2.95 13.54
CA TYR A 47 0.67 3.20 13.29
C TYR A 47 0.38 4.65 12.92
N ARG A 48 0.99 5.62 13.61
CA ARG A 48 0.82 7.04 13.33
C ARG A 48 1.29 7.40 11.94
N VAL A 49 2.50 6.98 11.56
CA VAL A 49 3.09 7.27 10.25
C VAL A 49 2.29 6.63 9.14
N ARG A 50 1.89 5.36 9.29
CA ARG A 50 1.00 4.70 8.32
C ARG A 50 -0.33 5.43 8.22
N ARG A 51 -0.96 5.81 9.34
CA ARG A 51 -2.23 6.56 9.32
C ARG A 51 -2.10 7.90 8.61
N VAL A 52 -1.04 8.66 8.89
CA VAL A 52 -0.79 9.97 8.26
C VAL A 52 -0.53 9.82 6.77
N HIS A 53 0.24 8.81 6.37
CA HIS A 53 0.61 8.59 4.97
C HIS A 53 -0.51 7.96 4.14
N PHE A 54 -1.24 6.98 4.69
CA PHE A 54 -2.29 6.21 4.02
C PHE A 54 -3.71 6.66 4.41
N GLY A 55 -3.90 7.83 5.01
CA GLY A 55 -5.22 8.42 5.25
C GLY A 55 -6.12 7.69 6.26
N GLY A 56 -5.58 6.81 7.11
CA GLY A 56 -6.30 6.16 8.22
C GLY A 56 -7.47 5.25 7.85
N SER A 57 -7.77 5.10 6.55
CA SER A 57 -8.79 4.22 6.02
C SER A 57 -8.16 3.16 5.11
N VAL A 58 -8.86 2.04 4.89
CA VAL A 58 -8.42 1.01 3.96
C VAL A 58 -8.21 1.58 2.54
N HIS A 59 -8.96 2.63 2.17
CA HIS A 59 -8.87 3.27 0.86
C HIS A 59 -7.52 3.95 0.62
N GLY A 60 -6.96 4.63 1.61
CA GLY A 60 -5.66 5.30 1.39
C GLY A 60 -4.49 4.31 1.31
N HIS A 61 -4.65 3.09 1.83
CA HIS A 61 -3.69 1.99 1.58
C HIS A 61 -3.74 1.46 0.14
N VAL A 62 -4.88 1.62 -0.55
CA VAL A 62 -5.09 1.25 -1.95
C VAL A 62 -4.65 2.41 -2.87
N GLU A 63 -4.87 3.66 -2.45
CA GLU A 63 -4.58 4.86 -3.25
C GLU A 63 -3.11 5.23 -3.31
N VAL A 64 -2.38 5.07 -2.20
CA VAL A 64 -0.95 5.35 -2.15
C VAL A 64 -0.22 4.10 -2.60
N PRO A 65 0.58 4.18 -3.68
CA PRO A 65 1.06 3.01 -4.40
C PRO A 65 1.73 2.00 -3.46
N PRO A 66 1.08 0.86 -3.18
CA PRO A 66 1.68 -0.23 -2.44
C PRO A 66 2.53 -1.09 -3.41
N PRO A 67 3.43 -1.95 -2.93
CA PRO A 67 4.20 -2.88 -3.77
C PRO A 67 3.35 -3.81 -4.67
N LEU A 68 2.02 -3.85 -4.49
CA LEU A 68 1.09 -4.50 -5.41
C LEU A 68 1.03 -3.83 -6.80
N SER A 69 1.49 -2.59 -6.93
CA SER A 69 1.67 -1.94 -8.22
C SER A 69 2.99 -2.28 -8.88
N GLN A 70 3.79 -3.22 -8.35
CA GLN A 70 5.03 -3.67 -8.99
C GLN A 70 4.88 -5.10 -9.51
N SER A 71 5.22 -5.28 -10.78
CA SER A 71 5.37 -6.59 -11.40
C SER A 71 6.60 -7.29 -10.83
N ARG A 72 6.68 -8.61 -11.05
CA ARG A 72 7.80 -9.45 -10.60
C ARG A 72 9.16 -8.99 -11.15
N ASP A 73 9.15 -8.32 -12.30
CA ASP A 73 10.31 -7.71 -12.95
C ASP A 73 10.65 -6.31 -12.41
N GLY A 74 9.94 -5.82 -11.40
CA GLY A 74 10.13 -4.49 -10.81
C GLY A 74 9.49 -3.35 -11.61
N SER A 75 8.79 -3.65 -12.72
CA SER A 75 8.07 -2.62 -13.47
C SER A 75 6.81 -2.17 -12.72
N ASN A 76 6.49 -0.87 -12.80
CA ASN A 76 5.28 -0.34 -12.19
C ASN A 76 4.06 -0.60 -13.09
N PHE A 77 2.95 -1.00 -12.49
CA PHE A 77 1.64 -1.00 -13.11
C PHE A 77 1.11 0.43 -13.22
N PHE A 78 0.41 0.71 -14.31
CA PHE A 78 -0.35 1.93 -14.47
C PHE A 78 -1.57 1.88 -13.55
N GLN A 79 -1.70 2.82 -12.63
CA GLN A 79 -2.90 2.97 -11.81
C GLN A 79 -3.87 3.91 -12.53
N PHE A 80 -5.09 3.45 -12.78
CA PHE A 80 -6.18 4.33 -13.20
C PHE A 80 -7.12 4.56 -12.02
N ASN A 81 -7.63 5.78 -11.92
CA ASN A 81 -8.56 6.19 -10.88
C ASN A 81 -9.67 7.02 -11.54
N PHE A 82 -10.87 6.47 -11.58
CA PHE A 82 -12.02 7.08 -12.22
C PHE A 82 -13.16 7.25 -11.22
N THR A 83 -13.63 8.48 -11.05
CA THR A 83 -14.77 8.81 -10.18
C THR A 83 -15.96 9.17 -11.05
N TYR A 84 -17.14 8.64 -10.72
CA TYR A 84 -18.38 8.90 -11.44
C TYR A 84 -19.55 9.12 -10.47
N ALA A 85 -20.61 9.78 -10.97
CA ALA A 85 -21.82 10.00 -10.18
C ALA A 85 -22.63 8.70 -10.11
N GLY A 86 -22.62 8.05 -8.94
CA GLY A 86 -23.51 6.92 -8.64
C GLY A 86 -24.91 7.40 -8.23
N LYS A 87 -25.81 6.45 -7.94
CA LYS A 87 -27.22 6.78 -7.62
C LYS A 87 -27.39 7.68 -6.39
N ASN A 88 -26.61 7.44 -5.34
CA ASN A 88 -26.75 8.12 -4.04
C ASN A 88 -25.46 8.83 -3.57
N ARG A 89 -24.31 8.52 -4.19
CA ARG A 89 -23.00 9.07 -3.84
C ARG A 89 -22.06 9.01 -5.04
N ALA A 90 -20.98 9.77 -4.98
CA ALA A 90 -19.87 9.57 -5.90
C ALA A 90 -19.30 8.16 -5.71
N GLU A 91 -19.18 7.41 -6.80
CA GLU A 91 -18.57 6.08 -6.85
C GLU A 91 -17.22 6.18 -7.55
N ARG A 92 -16.32 5.24 -7.23
CA ARG A 92 -14.96 5.28 -7.73
C ARG A 92 -14.50 3.88 -8.13
N VAL A 93 -13.81 3.80 -9.27
CA VAL A 93 -13.09 2.62 -9.71
C VAL A 93 -11.60 2.93 -9.67
N ILE A 94 -10.84 2.13 -8.93
CA ILE A 94 -9.39 2.08 -9.04
C ILE A 94 -9.03 0.73 -9.63
N GLY A 95 -8.11 0.73 -10.59
CA GLY A 95 -7.47 -0.49 -11.04
C GLY A 95 -6.02 -0.26 -11.43
N TRP A 96 -5.34 -1.38 -11.69
CA TRP A 96 -3.96 -1.42 -12.12
C TRP A 96 -3.86 -2.20 -13.41
N GLY A 97 -3.16 -1.64 -14.40
CA GLY A 97 -2.96 -2.25 -15.71
C GLY A 97 -1.47 -2.38 -16.01
N GLN A 98 -1.04 -3.55 -16.48
CA GLN A 98 0.33 -3.72 -16.95
C GLN A 98 0.52 -2.84 -18.20
N PRO A 99 1.56 -1.98 -18.27
CA PRO A 99 1.73 -1.06 -19.41
C PRO A 99 1.78 -1.77 -20.78
N ALA A 100 2.41 -2.95 -20.84
CA ALA A 100 2.45 -3.77 -22.04
C ALA A 100 1.05 -4.21 -22.49
N LEU A 101 0.18 -4.61 -21.55
CA LEU A 101 -1.20 -4.98 -21.83
C LEU A 101 -2.03 -3.76 -22.27
N MET A 102 -1.87 -2.61 -21.58
CA MET A 102 -2.55 -1.37 -21.97
C MET A 102 -2.19 -0.94 -23.40
N ARG A 103 -0.93 -1.12 -23.80
CA ARG A 103 -0.50 -0.85 -25.19
C ARG A 103 -1.19 -1.81 -26.18
N LEU A 104 -1.32 -3.09 -25.85
CA LEU A 104 -2.05 -4.04 -26.69
C LEU A 104 -3.51 -3.62 -26.90
N LEU A 105 -4.16 -3.10 -25.85
CA LEU A 105 -5.53 -2.61 -25.92
C LEU A 105 -5.72 -1.33 -26.76
N SER A 106 -4.64 -0.62 -27.10
CA SER A 106 -4.70 0.54 -27.99
C SER A 106 -4.72 0.20 -29.48
N TYR A 107 -4.48 -1.06 -29.85
CA TYR A 107 -4.55 -1.49 -31.24
C TYR A 107 -6.00 -1.64 -31.70
N ALA A 108 -6.23 -1.42 -33.00
CA ALA A 108 -7.53 -1.66 -33.61
C ALA A 108 -7.92 -3.15 -33.49
N ASP A 109 -9.22 -3.41 -33.37
CA ASP A 109 -9.83 -4.74 -33.37
C ASP A 109 -9.36 -5.68 -32.22
N VAL A 110 -8.93 -5.12 -31.10
CA VAL A 110 -8.60 -5.90 -29.90
C VAL A 110 -9.83 -6.05 -29.00
N SER A 111 -10.17 -7.30 -28.68
CA SER A 111 -11.21 -7.64 -27.72
C SER A 111 -10.61 -7.91 -26.34
N LEU A 112 -11.09 -7.21 -25.31
CA LEU A 112 -10.71 -7.45 -23.92
C LEU A 112 -11.69 -8.45 -23.28
N PHE A 113 -11.16 -9.58 -22.82
CA PHE A 113 -11.91 -10.51 -21.97
C PHE A 113 -11.52 -10.27 -20.51
N VAL A 114 -12.51 -9.93 -19.68
CA VAL A 114 -12.34 -9.78 -18.23
C VAL A 114 -12.99 -10.98 -17.57
N ASP A 115 -12.18 -11.88 -17.01
CA ASP A 115 -12.68 -12.96 -16.16
C ASP A 115 -12.82 -12.46 -14.71
N GLY A 116 -14.05 -12.50 -14.19
CA GLY A 116 -14.40 -12.07 -12.84
C GLY A 116 -14.30 -13.21 -11.84
N THR A 117 -13.15 -13.89 -11.76
CA THR A 117 -13.02 -15.15 -11.02
C THR A 117 -13.08 -14.96 -9.48
N PHE A 118 -12.80 -13.75 -8.97
CA PHE A 118 -12.78 -13.49 -7.53
C PHE A 118 -13.41 -12.13 -7.19
N PHE A 119 -14.34 -12.15 -6.23
CA PHE A 119 -14.85 -10.95 -5.57
C PHE A 119 -14.42 -11.01 -4.11
N CYS A 120 -13.46 -10.16 -3.73
CA CYS A 120 -13.04 -9.99 -2.34
C CYS A 120 -13.37 -8.55 -1.93
N VAL A 121 -14.41 -8.41 -1.12
CA VAL A 121 -14.84 -7.11 -0.58
C VAL A 121 -14.48 -7.09 0.89
N PRO A 122 -13.58 -6.18 1.34
CA PRO A 122 -13.29 -6.04 2.75
C PRO A 122 -14.59 -5.70 3.51
N SER A 123 -14.73 -6.18 4.74
CA SER A 123 -15.98 -6.08 5.53
C SER A 123 -16.55 -4.66 5.64
N SER A 124 -15.71 -3.63 5.54
CA SER A 124 -16.12 -2.21 5.55
C SER A 124 -16.79 -1.72 4.25
N PHE A 125 -16.90 -2.57 3.23
CA PHE A 125 -17.48 -2.26 1.92
C PHE A 125 -18.79 -3.01 1.62
N TYR A 126 -19.27 -3.82 2.58
CA TYR A 126 -20.65 -4.35 2.59
C TYR A 126 -21.66 -3.28 3.01
#